data_AF-A0A832UH23-F1
#
_entry.id   AF-A0A832UH23-F1
#
_cell.length_a   1.000
_cell.length_b   1.000
_cell.length_c   1.000
_cell.angle_alpha   90.00
_cell.angle_beta   90.00
_cell.angle_gamma   90.00
#
_symmetry.space_group_name_H-M   'P 1'
#
loop_
_entity.id
_entity.type
_entity.pdbx_description
1 polymer ?
#
loop_
_entity_poly.entity_id
_entity_poly.type
_entity_poly.pdbx_seq_one_letter_code
_entity_poly.pdbx_strand_id
1 'polypeptide(L)'
;MARTRNQKHLLIGVGAIFLVLLISFGIYTQSQPRRLYPGEVREYKGEKLSSISDIDENAIRGNQILSESNYNLTITGEVNKKQLFTYNEILGKFQLYEKAVTLSCVEGWSATILWEGVLVRDLLDAAETNQTARTVIFHAADGYTTSMPLEYFYDKDILMAHKMNGLVIPPEKGFPFQLVAEDKYGYKWIKWITKIEVSNNENYKGYWESRGYPNDADIP
;
A
#
# COMPACT_ATOMS: atom_id res chain seq x y z
N MET A 1 -84.92 37.48 5.71
CA MET A 1 -83.77 36.56 5.84
C MET A 1 -82.61 37.34 6.46
N ALA A 2 -81.98 36.81 7.50
CA ALA A 2 -81.21 37.55 8.51
C ALA A 2 -79.74 37.83 8.15
N ARG A 3 -79.28 39.04 8.51
CA ARG A 3 -78.04 39.46 9.21
C ARG A 3 -76.68 38.75 8.95
N THR A 4 -75.70 39.57 8.52
CA THR A 4 -74.32 39.79 9.04
C THR A 4 -73.36 38.61 9.34
N ARG A 5 -72.09 38.72 8.90
CA ARG A 5 -70.87 38.95 9.74
C ARG A 5 -69.58 38.39 9.10
N ASN A 6 -68.67 39.30 8.75
CA ASN A 6 -67.24 39.36 9.10
C ASN A 6 -66.47 38.04 9.43
N GLN A 7 -65.37 37.76 8.71
CA GLN A 7 -64.15 37.22 9.32
C GLN A 7 -62.88 37.86 8.75
N LYS A 8 -62.07 38.34 9.69
CA LYS A 8 -60.71 38.87 9.56
C LYS A 8 -59.72 37.74 9.82
N HIS A 9 -58.63 37.64 9.06
CA HIS A 9 -57.27 37.18 9.46
C HIS A 9 -56.33 37.76 8.37
N LEU A 10 -55.47 38.79 8.56
CA LEU A 10 -54.31 38.97 9.46
C LEU A 10 -53.36 37.75 9.31
N LEU A 11 -52.11 37.82 8.82
CA LEU A 11 -50.96 38.70 9.12
C LEU A 11 -50.06 38.78 7.84
N ILE A 12 -49.61 39.96 7.41
CA ILE A 12 -48.31 40.60 7.74
C ILE A 12 -47.10 39.74 7.31
N GLY A 13 -46.61 40.00 6.11
CA GLY A 13 -45.25 39.62 5.68
C GLY A 13 -44.26 40.64 6.21
N VAL A 14 -43.33 40.18 7.05
CA VAL A 14 -42.17 40.96 7.52
C VAL A 14 -40.93 40.19 7.11
N GLY A 15 -40.11 40.86 6.31
CA GLY A 15 -38.78 40.39 5.94
C GLY A 15 -37.82 40.41 7.13
N ALA A 16 -36.60 39.94 6.85
CA ALA A 16 -35.44 39.80 7.72
C ALA A 16 -35.35 38.46 8.49
N ILE A 17 -34.74 37.46 7.83
CA ILE A 17 -33.75 36.63 8.51
C ILE A 17 -32.48 36.67 7.66
N PHE A 18 -31.68 37.70 7.95
CA PHE A 18 -30.26 37.78 7.62
C PHE A 18 -29.52 36.70 8.42
N LEU A 19 -28.60 36.01 7.75
CA LEU A 19 -27.24 35.71 8.23
C LEU A 19 -27.07 34.78 9.44
N VAL A 20 -26.04 33.94 9.32
CA VAL A 20 -25.40 33.11 10.38
C VAL A 20 -25.99 31.70 10.57
N LEU A 21 -25.72 30.84 9.59
CA LEU A 21 -25.34 29.43 9.83
C LEU A 21 -24.12 29.06 8.97
N LEU A 22 -23.10 29.93 9.02
CA LEU A 22 -21.74 29.68 8.49
C LEU A 22 -20.77 29.39 9.66
N ILE A 23 -21.22 28.69 10.70
CA ILE A 23 -20.38 28.33 11.85
C ILE A 23 -20.73 26.91 12.29
N SER A 24 -20.33 25.91 11.49
CA SER A 24 -20.08 24.52 11.96
C SER A 24 -19.51 23.58 10.90
N PHE A 25 -19.11 24.07 9.72
CA PHE A 25 -18.27 23.29 8.81
C PHE A 25 -16.78 23.58 8.96
N GLY A 26 -16.38 24.02 10.16
CA GLY A 26 -15.04 23.70 10.65
C GLY A 26 -15.08 22.24 11.07
N ILE A 27 -15.03 21.32 10.09
CA ILE A 27 -14.69 19.93 10.37
C ILE A 27 -13.33 20.04 11.07
N TYR A 28 -13.34 19.83 12.38
CA TYR A 28 -12.17 19.42 13.13
C TYR A 28 -11.71 18.11 12.48
N THR A 29 -10.89 18.20 11.43
CA THR A 29 -9.99 17.10 11.09
C THR A 29 -8.97 17.11 12.20
N GLN A 30 -9.34 16.57 13.36
CA GLN A 30 -8.35 16.23 14.36
C GLN A 30 -7.46 15.18 13.68
N SER A 31 -6.28 15.61 13.24
CA SER A 31 -5.27 14.71 12.70
C SER A 31 -5.08 13.61 13.75
N GLN A 32 -5.30 12.36 13.36
CA GLN A 32 -5.05 11.24 14.25
C GLN A 32 -3.62 11.35 14.79
N PRO A 33 -3.39 11.06 16.08
CA PRO A 33 -2.05 11.17 16.66
C PRO A 33 -1.08 10.29 15.87
N ARG A 34 0.00 10.89 15.36
CA ARG A 34 1.05 10.13 14.67
C ARG A 34 1.78 9.24 15.67
N ARG A 35 1.84 7.94 15.37
CA ARG A 35 2.66 7.00 16.12
C ARG A 35 4.13 7.44 16.02
N LEU A 36 4.93 7.20 17.05
CA LEU A 36 6.38 7.36 16.98
C LEU A 36 7.02 5.97 17.01
N TYR A 37 8.15 5.83 16.32
CA TYR A 37 8.93 4.60 16.27
C TYR A 37 10.32 4.86 16.87
N PRO A 38 10.47 4.72 18.21
CA PRO A 38 11.76 4.91 18.86
C PRO A 38 12.82 3.99 18.24
N GLY A 39 13.97 4.56 17.88
CA GLY A 39 15.07 3.82 17.27
C GLY A 39 14.99 3.67 15.75
N GLU A 40 14.02 4.30 15.07
CA GLU A 40 14.05 4.36 13.61
C GLU A 40 15.29 5.10 13.10
N VAL A 41 15.95 4.53 12.10
CA VAL A 41 17.05 5.16 11.38
C VAL A 41 16.51 6.34 10.58
N ARG A 42 17.08 7.54 10.78
CA ARG A 42 16.66 8.78 10.10
C ARG A 42 17.67 9.35 9.12
N GLU A 43 18.82 8.71 8.99
CA GLU A 43 19.86 9.08 8.04
C GLU A 43 20.59 7.83 7.57
N TYR A 44 20.85 7.73 6.27
CA TYR A 44 21.60 6.64 5.68
C TYR A 44 22.54 7.19 4.61
N LYS A 45 23.85 6.94 4.77
CA LYS A 45 24.90 7.42 3.84
C LYS A 45 24.81 8.93 3.52
N GLY A 46 24.41 9.74 4.50
CA GLY A 46 24.27 11.20 4.36
C GLY A 46 22.94 11.67 3.78
N GLU A 47 22.04 10.76 3.39
CA GLU A 47 20.68 11.07 2.97
C GLU A 47 19.72 11.04 4.17
N LYS A 48 18.86 12.07 4.28
CA LYS A 48 17.83 12.12 5.32
C LYS A 48 16.65 11.25 4.93
N LEU A 49 16.19 10.42 5.87
CA LEU A 49 15.05 9.53 5.69
C LEU A 49 13.78 10.14 6.31
N SER A 50 12.65 9.87 5.69
CA SER A 50 11.30 10.14 6.22
C SER A 50 11.01 9.25 7.43
N SER A 51 10.01 9.64 8.23
CA SER A 51 9.53 8.80 9.31
C SER A 51 8.72 7.65 8.75
N ILE A 52 8.75 6.51 9.42
CA ILE A 52 7.75 5.45 9.20
C ILE A 52 6.32 6.03 9.35
N SER A 53 6.15 7.04 10.21
CA SER A 53 4.89 7.73 10.46
C SER A 53 4.45 8.71 9.37
N ASP A 54 5.32 8.98 8.39
CA ASP A 54 5.00 9.82 7.22
C ASP A 54 4.38 8.99 6.08
N ILE A 55 4.40 7.66 6.18
CA ILE A 55 3.74 6.77 5.21
C ILE A 55 2.29 6.56 5.62
N ASP A 56 1.36 6.76 4.69
CA ASP A 56 -0.06 6.54 4.96
C ASP A 56 -0.44 5.06 5.06
N GLU A 57 -1.48 4.79 5.85
CA GLU A 57 -2.02 3.45 6.08
C GLU A 57 -3.14 3.14 5.09
N ASN A 58 -2.76 2.75 3.87
CA ASN A 58 -3.72 2.34 2.86
C ASN A 58 -3.98 0.83 2.93
N ALA A 59 -5.21 0.42 3.18
CA ALA A 59 -5.63 -0.98 3.30
C ALA A 59 -7.00 -1.16 2.63
N ILE A 60 -7.21 -2.21 1.83
CA ILE A 60 -8.52 -2.41 1.18
C ILE A 60 -9.52 -3.12 2.10
N ARG A 61 -9.05 -3.87 3.10
CA ARG A 61 -9.87 -4.56 4.11
C ARG A 61 -9.28 -4.45 5.51
N GLY A 62 -8.89 -3.24 5.90
CA GLY A 62 -8.28 -2.97 7.21
C GLY A 62 -6.87 -3.56 7.36
N ASN A 63 -6.22 -3.23 8.48
CA ASN A 63 -4.86 -3.70 8.76
C ASN A 63 -4.85 -5.20 9.04
N GLN A 64 -3.95 -5.92 8.38
CA GLN A 64 -3.81 -7.36 8.56
C GLN A 64 -2.86 -7.66 9.72
N ILE A 65 -3.21 -8.63 10.55
CA ILE A 65 -2.40 -9.09 11.69
C ILE A 65 -1.88 -10.47 11.35
N LEU A 66 -0.65 -10.52 10.87
CA LEU A 66 0.12 -11.73 10.62
C LEU A 66 1.21 -11.87 11.69
N SER A 67 1.64 -13.10 11.98
CA SER A 67 2.74 -13.39 12.88
C SER A 67 3.79 -14.24 12.18
N GLU A 68 5.02 -14.22 12.68
CA GLU A 68 6.11 -15.05 12.15
C GLU A 68 5.74 -16.54 12.16
N SER A 69 5.00 -16.98 13.18
CA SER A 69 4.61 -18.37 13.41
C SER A 69 3.46 -18.86 12.53
N ASN A 70 2.63 -17.97 11.98
CA ASN A 70 1.47 -18.35 11.15
C ASN A 70 1.62 -17.93 9.67
N TYR A 71 2.69 -17.20 9.36
CA TYR A 71 2.94 -16.71 8.02
C TYR A 71 3.50 -17.79 7.09
N ASN A 72 2.96 -17.83 5.88
CA ASN A 72 3.51 -18.58 4.77
C ASN A 72 3.45 -17.75 3.48
N LEU A 73 4.54 -17.79 2.72
CA LEU A 73 4.61 -17.31 1.35
C LEU A 73 4.52 -18.50 0.40
N THR A 74 3.66 -18.41 -0.61
CA THR A 74 3.60 -19.39 -1.71
C THR A 74 4.11 -18.81 -3.01
N ILE A 75 4.85 -19.60 -3.78
CA ILE A 75 5.27 -19.24 -5.15
C ILE A 75 4.74 -20.28 -6.13
N THR A 76 3.95 -19.84 -7.10
CA THR A 76 3.15 -20.71 -7.99
C THR A 76 3.06 -20.16 -9.42
N GLY A 77 2.36 -20.86 -10.30
CA GLY A 77 2.12 -20.45 -11.69
C GLY A 77 3.15 -21.06 -12.65
N GLU A 78 3.70 -20.23 -13.52
CA GLU A 78 4.74 -20.55 -14.53
C GLU A 78 6.12 -20.78 -13.88
N VAL A 79 6.20 -21.79 -13.01
CA VAL A 79 7.41 -22.21 -12.29
C VAL A 79 7.55 -23.73 -12.33
N ASN A 80 8.78 -24.23 -12.42
CA ASN A 80 9.04 -25.68 -12.38
C ASN A 80 8.93 -26.24 -10.96
N LYS A 81 9.15 -25.41 -9.95
CA LYS A 81 9.14 -25.82 -8.55
C LYS A 81 8.34 -24.87 -7.67
N LYS A 82 7.08 -25.24 -7.42
CA LYS A 82 6.23 -24.52 -6.45
C LYS A 82 6.93 -24.43 -5.09
N GLN A 83 6.95 -23.25 -4.50
CA GLN A 83 7.57 -23.02 -3.19
C GLN A 83 6.50 -22.73 -2.13
N LEU A 84 6.83 -23.12 -0.92
CA LEU A 84 6.17 -22.72 0.31
C LEU A 84 7.28 -22.36 1.29
N PHE A 85 7.30 -21.11 1.76
CA PHE A 85 8.28 -20.64 2.74
C PHE A 85 7.58 -20.05 3.95
N THR A 86 8.05 -20.43 5.13
CA THR A 86 7.75 -19.72 6.38
C THR A 86 8.53 -18.40 6.45
N TYR A 87 8.14 -17.51 7.36
CA TYR A 87 8.86 -16.25 7.59
C TYR A 87 10.35 -16.48 7.88
N ASN A 88 10.67 -17.41 8.79
CA ASN A 88 12.05 -17.71 9.18
C ASN A 88 12.86 -18.36 8.06
N GLU A 89 12.25 -19.17 7.20
CA GLU A 89 12.95 -19.73 6.05
C GLU A 89 13.34 -18.66 5.04
N ILE A 90 12.47 -17.66 4.80
CA ILE A 90 12.81 -16.54 3.90
C ILE A 90 14.04 -15.80 4.44
N LEU A 91 14.01 -15.41 5.72
CA LEU A 91 15.10 -14.62 6.30
C LEU A 91 16.38 -15.43 6.58
N GLY A 92 16.27 -16.75 6.75
CA GLY A 92 17.41 -17.62 7.03
C GLY A 92 18.07 -18.22 5.78
N LYS A 93 17.33 -18.32 4.66
CA LYS A 93 17.81 -18.97 3.43
C LYS A 93 18.36 -18.00 2.39
N PHE A 94 17.79 -16.79 2.32
CA PHE A 94 18.12 -15.82 1.28
C PHE A 94 19.00 -14.70 1.84
N GLN A 95 19.85 -14.13 0.99
CA GLN A 95 20.66 -12.98 1.34
C GLN A 95 19.76 -11.75 1.57
N LEU A 96 20.03 -11.01 2.64
CA LEU A 96 19.37 -9.74 2.92
C LEU A 96 20.17 -8.58 2.32
N TYR A 97 19.44 -7.62 1.77
CA TYR A 97 19.96 -6.42 1.14
C TYR A 97 19.23 -5.19 1.69
N GLU A 98 19.93 -4.06 1.68
CA GLU A 98 19.38 -2.78 2.10
C GLU A 98 19.38 -1.78 0.95
N LYS A 99 18.31 -0.99 0.84
CA LYS A 99 18.17 0.09 -0.15
C LYS A 99 17.34 1.24 0.40
N ALA A 100 17.86 2.47 0.29
CA ALA A 100 17.07 3.67 0.53
C ALA A 100 16.24 3.97 -0.73
N VAL A 101 14.90 3.97 -0.61
CA VAL A 101 14.00 4.17 -1.75
C VAL A 101 12.87 5.10 -1.37
N THR A 102 12.53 6.02 -2.27
CA THR A 102 11.39 6.91 -2.16
C THR A 102 10.12 6.25 -2.68
N LEU A 103 9.11 6.15 -1.83
CA LEU A 103 7.74 5.81 -2.20
C LEU A 103 7.00 7.10 -2.57
N SER A 104 6.47 7.18 -3.79
CA SER A 104 5.65 8.30 -4.27
C SER A 104 4.19 7.89 -4.41
N CYS A 105 3.28 8.58 -3.72
CA CYS A 105 1.85 8.30 -3.78
C CYS A 105 1.15 9.20 -4.80
N VAL A 106 0.11 8.66 -5.44
CA VAL A 106 -0.80 9.41 -6.33
C VAL A 106 -1.57 10.52 -5.59
N GLU A 107 -1.61 10.46 -4.25
CA GLU A 107 -2.23 11.47 -3.38
C GLU A 107 -1.32 12.69 -3.12
N GLY A 108 -0.12 12.73 -3.72
CA GLY A 108 0.77 13.89 -3.71
C GLY A 108 1.77 13.94 -2.55
N TRP A 109 1.90 12.86 -1.78
CA TRP A 109 2.94 12.71 -0.76
C TRP A 109 4.03 11.72 -1.19
N SER A 110 5.22 11.84 -0.60
CA SER A 110 6.31 10.88 -0.77
C SER A 110 7.09 10.68 0.52
N ALA A 111 7.71 9.51 0.65
CA ALA A 111 8.53 9.17 1.80
C ALA A 111 9.75 8.34 1.39
N THR A 112 10.95 8.79 1.78
CA THR A 112 12.20 8.05 1.56
C THR A 112 12.51 7.20 2.79
N ILE A 113 12.61 5.90 2.60
CA ILE A 113 12.78 4.92 3.69
C ILE A 113 13.96 4.01 3.37
N LEU A 114 14.71 3.63 4.40
CA LEU A 114 15.68 2.53 4.30
C LEU A 114 14.97 1.19 4.44
N TRP A 115 14.91 0.42 3.37
CA TRP A 115 14.31 -0.91 3.34
C TRP A 115 15.37 -1.99 3.52
N GLU A 116 15.04 -3.06 4.24
CA GLU A 116 15.84 -4.30 4.31
C GLU A 116 14.95 -5.48 3.92
N GLY A 117 15.44 -6.34 3.03
CA GLY A 117 14.66 -7.42 2.45
C GLY A 117 15.47 -8.43 1.67
N VAL A 118 14.77 -9.44 1.17
CA VAL A 118 15.29 -10.37 0.17
C VAL A 118 15.00 -9.84 -1.22
N LEU A 119 15.82 -10.18 -2.21
CA LEU A 119 15.51 -9.87 -3.60
C LEU A 119 14.40 -10.79 -4.11
N VAL A 120 13.42 -10.24 -4.81
CA VAL A 120 12.35 -11.05 -5.42
C VAL A 120 12.93 -12.01 -6.45
N ARG A 121 13.96 -11.62 -7.21
CA ARG A 121 14.61 -12.52 -8.17
C ARG A 121 15.18 -13.78 -7.53
N ASP A 122 15.72 -13.70 -6.30
CA ASP A 122 16.26 -14.87 -5.61
C ASP A 122 15.15 -15.87 -5.25
N LEU A 123 13.95 -15.36 -4.90
CA LEU A 123 12.76 -16.18 -4.65
C LEU A 123 12.24 -16.83 -5.94
N LEU A 124 12.26 -16.09 -7.04
CA LEU A 124 11.86 -16.56 -8.37
C LEU A 124 12.83 -17.63 -8.89
N ASP A 125 14.12 -17.42 -8.74
CA ASP A 125 15.17 -18.37 -9.11
C ASP A 125 15.05 -19.67 -8.31
N ALA A 126 14.76 -19.58 -7.00
CA ALA A 126 14.49 -20.76 -6.17
C ALA A 126 13.25 -21.55 -6.61
N ALA A 127 12.29 -20.89 -7.28
CA ALA A 127 11.10 -21.51 -7.86
C ALA A 127 11.32 -22.03 -9.29
N GLU A 128 12.46 -21.71 -9.92
CA GLU A 128 12.81 -22.11 -11.29
C GLU A 128 11.76 -21.63 -12.30
N THR A 129 11.66 -20.31 -12.49
CA THR A 129 10.72 -19.65 -13.43
C THR A 129 10.80 -20.23 -14.85
N ASN A 130 9.64 -20.44 -15.48
CA ASN A 130 9.56 -20.98 -16.84
C ASN A 130 9.98 -19.94 -17.88
N GLN A 131 10.48 -20.39 -19.04
CA GLN A 131 10.85 -19.50 -20.17
C GLN A 131 9.65 -18.72 -20.76
N THR A 132 8.43 -19.21 -20.52
CA THR A 132 7.16 -18.58 -20.92
C THR A 132 6.69 -17.53 -19.92
N ALA A 133 7.31 -17.40 -18.75
CA ALA A 133 6.95 -16.41 -17.75
C ALA A 133 7.20 -14.99 -18.27
N ARG A 134 6.27 -14.09 -18.00
CA ARG A 134 6.30 -12.68 -18.43
C ARG A 134 5.94 -11.70 -17.33
N THR A 135 5.19 -12.14 -16.34
CA THR A 135 4.60 -11.26 -15.32
C THR A 135 4.67 -11.92 -13.95
N VAL A 136 4.98 -11.13 -12.93
CA VAL A 136 4.91 -11.55 -11.53
C VAL A 136 3.73 -10.84 -10.88
N ILE A 137 2.79 -11.61 -10.38
CA ILE A 137 1.58 -11.15 -9.72
C ILE A 137 1.73 -11.40 -8.23
N PHE A 138 1.56 -10.36 -7.43
CA PHE A 138 1.54 -10.47 -5.97
C PHE A 138 0.11 -10.48 -5.47
N HIS A 139 -0.13 -11.27 -4.42
CA HIS A 139 -1.39 -11.29 -3.69
C HIS A 139 -1.14 -11.00 -2.22
N ALA A 140 -1.99 -10.17 -1.63
CA ALA A 140 -1.96 -9.80 -0.23
C ALA A 140 -3.02 -10.53 0.59
N ALA A 141 -2.81 -10.59 1.90
CA ALA A 141 -3.76 -11.15 2.85
C ALA A 141 -5.14 -10.49 2.83
N ASP A 142 -5.23 -9.18 2.51
CA ASP A 142 -6.50 -8.45 2.43
C ASP A 142 -7.22 -8.62 1.08
N GLY A 143 -6.65 -9.41 0.17
CA GLY A 143 -7.16 -9.64 -1.19
C GLY A 143 -6.68 -8.62 -2.22
N TYR A 144 -5.76 -7.71 -1.86
CA TYR A 144 -5.13 -6.81 -2.80
C TYR A 144 -4.23 -7.60 -3.77
N THR A 145 -4.21 -7.20 -5.04
CA THR A 145 -3.28 -7.74 -6.03
C THR A 145 -2.69 -6.64 -6.88
N THR A 146 -1.48 -6.87 -7.37
CA THR A 146 -0.81 -6.03 -8.38
C THR A 146 0.23 -6.88 -9.12
N SER A 147 0.74 -6.40 -10.23
CA SER A 147 1.70 -7.14 -11.05
C SER A 147 2.71 -6.24 -11.75
N MET A 148 3.93 -6.75 -11.96
CA MET A 148 4.94 -6.11 -12.81
C MET A 148 5.51 -7.11 -13.82
N PRO A 149 6.12 -6.63 -14.93
CA PRO A 149 6.90 -7.49 -15.82
C PRO A 149 7.94 -8.30 -15.06
N LEU A 150 8.23 -9.51 -15.52
CA LEU A 150 9.22 -10.38 -14.86
C LEU A 150 10.62 -9.74 -14.84
N GLU A 151 11.03 -9.15 -15.95
CA GLU A 151 12.33 -8.48 -16.13
C GLU A 151 12.59 -7.37 -15.12
N TYR A 152 11.54 -6.65 -14.67
CA TYR A 152 11.64 -5.61 -13.66
C TYR A 152 12.32 -6.09 -12.36
N PHE A 153 12.06 -7.33 -11.92
CA PHE A 153 12.66 -7.88 -10.69
C PHE A 153 14.13 -8.25 -10.86
N TYR A 154 14.56 -8.53 -12.08
CA TYR A 154 15.95 -8.85 -12.40
C TYR A 154 16.77 -7.59 -12.67
N ASP A 155 16.18 -6.59 -13.31
CA ASP A 155 16.89 -5.36 -13.72
C ASP A 155 17.07 -4.36 -12.56
N LYS A 156 16.14 -4.34 -11.60
CA LYS A 156 16.08 -3.30 -10.55
C LYS A 156 16.45 -3.77 -9.16
N ASP A 157 16.74 -5.06 -8.99
CA ASP A 157 17.03 -5.67 -7.68
C ASP A 157 15.91 -5.34 -6.65
N ILE A 158 14.67 -5.64 -7.02
CA ILE A 158 13.50 -5.28 -6.21
C ILE A 158 13.44 -6.10 -4.93
N LEU A 159 13.23 -5.40 -3.81
CA LEU A 159 13.14 -6.00 -2.48
C LEU A 159 11.71 -6.41 -2.16
N MET A 160 11.59 -7.59 -1.56
CA MET A 160 10.49 -7.94 -0.66
C MET A 160 10.99 -7.69 0.77
N ALA A 161 10.64 -6.52 1.30
CA ALA A 161 11.21 -5.99 2.54
C ALA A 161 10.46 -6.47 3.78
N HIS A 162 11.21 -6.72 4.86
CA HIS A 162 10.69 -7.04 6.19
C HIS A 162 11.06 -5.99 7.26
N LYS A 163 11.99 -5.08 6.94
CA LYS A 163 12.27 -3.89 7.77
C LYS A 163 12.16 -2.59 6.98
N MET A 164 11.87 -1.54 7.73
CA MET A 164 11.92 -0.15 7.30
C MET A 164 12.59 0.71 8.38
N ASN A 165 13.52 1.57 7.99
CA ASN A 165 14.33 2.40 8.89
C ASN A 165 14.97 1.59 10.04
N GLY A 166 15.50 0.41 9.74
CA GLY A 166 16.16 -0.46 10.73
C GLY A 166 15.22 -1.20 11.69
N LEU A 167 13.91 -0.96 11.62
CA LEU A 167 12.90 -1.61 12.45
C LEU A 167 12.12 -2.63 11.63
N VAL A 168 11.69 -3.73 12.26
CA VAL A 168 10.72 -4.65 11.65
C VAL A 168 9.48 -3.86 11.21
N ILE A 169 9.01 -4.10 9.99
CA ILE A 169 7.85 -3.41 9.44
C ILE A 169 6.68 -3.56 10.41
N PRO A 170 6.05 -2.47 10.86
CA PRO A 170 4.86 -2.56 11.70
C PRO A 170 3.69 -3.24 10.98
N PRO A 171 2.76 -3.91 11.70
CA PRO A 171 1.59 -4.55 11.09
C PRO A 171 0.82 -3.66 10.10
N GLU A 172 0.55 -2.42 10.47
CA GLU A 172 -0.15 -1.42 9.66
C GLU A 172 0.62 -1.01 8.37
N LYS A 173 1.94 -1.18 8.38
CA LYS A 173 2.84 -0.86 7.25
C LYS A 173 3.19 -2.06 6.39
N GLY A 174 2.61 -3.24 6.67
CA GLY A 174 2.70 -4.39 5.76
C GLY A 174 3.39 -5.63 6.29
N PHE A 175 3.59 -5.75 7.62
CA PHE A 175 4.19 -6.95 8.21
C PHE A 175 3.48 -8.24 7.72
N PRO A 176 4.21 -9.27 7.27
CA PRO A 176 5.66 -9.42 7.40
C PRO A 176 6.46 -8.90 6.22
N PHE A 177 5.84 -8.73 5.06
CA PHE A 177 6.54 -8.32 3.84
C PHE A 177 5.76 -7.30 3.01
N GLN A 178 6.48 -6.28 2.55
CA GLN A 178 6.02 -5.28 1.60
C GLN A 178 6.97 -5.20 0.41
N LEU A 179 6.41 -5.00 -0.78
CA LEU A 179 7.19 -4.82 -2.00
C LEU A 179 7.75 -3.39 -2.05
N VAL A 180 9.04 -3.27 -2.32
CA VAL A 180 9.72 -1.99 -2.57
C VAL A 180 9.74 -1.75 -4.07
N ALA A 181 8.57 -1.42 -4.65
CA ALA A 181 8.40 -1.22 -6.08
C ALA A 181 8.97 0.14 -6.52
N GLU A 182 10.29 0.31 -6.37
CA GLU A 182 11.05 1.48 -6.83
C GLU A 182 10.63 1.87 -8.26
N ASP A 183 10.57 3.17 -8.56
CA ASP A 183 10.10 3.74 -9.83
C ASP A 183 8.60 3.60 -10.14
N LYS A 184 7.85 2.92 -9.27
CA LYS A 184 6.40 2.80 -9.39
C LYS A 184 5.66 3.64 -8.36
N TYR A 185 4.48 4.12 -8.73
CA TYR A 185 3.55 4.73 -7.78
C TYR A 185 3.16 3.76 -6.65
N GLY A 186 2.85 4.33 -5.48
CA GLY A 186 2.58 3.60 -4.23
C GLY A 186 1.51 2.51 -4.30
N TYR A 187 0.57 2.56 -5.26
CA TYR A 187 -0.39 1.46 -5.44
C TYR A 187 0.27 0.16 -5.94
N LYS A 188 1.48 0.20 -6.49
CA LYS A 188 2.24 -1.02 -6.85
C LYS A 188 3.02 -1.59 -5.66
N TRP A 189 3.13 -0.86 -4.55
CA TRP A 189 3.88 -1.24 -3.35
C TRP A 189 3.00 -2.10 -2.42
N ILE A 190 2.72 -3.32 -2.88
CA ILE A 190 1.85 -4.24 -2.16
C ILE A 190 2.36 -4.57 -0.75
N LYS A 191 1.45 -4.55 0.22
CA LYS A 191 1.65 -4.93 1.62
C LYS A 191 1.10 -6.31 1.91
N TRP A 192 1.55 -6.93 3.00
CA TRP A 192 1.00 -8.20 3.51
C TRP A 192 1.05 -9.33 2.47
N ILE A 193 2.15 -9.41 1.72
CA ILE A 193 2.32 -10.37 0.63
C ILE A 193 2.20 -11.80 1.17
N THR A 194 1.32 -12.62 0.59
CA THR A 194 1.14 -14.04 0.96
C THR A 194 1.37 -14.99 -0.22
N LYS A 195 1.34 -14.47 -1.45
CA LYS A 195 1.58 -15.27 -2.65
C LYS A 195 2.26 -14.46 -3.75
N ILE A 196 3.19 -15.12 -4.43
CA ILE A 196 3.77 -14.72 -5.69
C ILE A 196 3.28 -15.72 -6.76
N GLU A 197 2.67 -15.23 -7.81
CA GLU A 197 2.21 -16.00 -8.96
C GLU A 197 2.95 -15.54 -10.21
N VAL A 198 3.69 -16.46 -10.80
CA VAL A 198 4.37 -16.22 -12.07
C VAL A 198 3.40 -16.55 -13.20
N SER A 199 3.23 -15.65 -14.15
CA SER A 199 2.24 -15.76 -15.22
C SER A 199 2.87 -15.40 -16.57
N ASN A 200 2.27 -15.92 -17.65
CA ASN A 200 2.55 -15.50 -19.02
C ASN A 200 1.62 -14.37 -19.50
N ASN A 201 0.66 -13.94 -18.67
CA ASN A 201 -0.29 -12.88 -19.01
C ASN A 201 0.27 -11.49 -18.72
N GLU A 202 0.87 -10.87 -19.73
CA GLU A 202 1.38 -9.50 -19.71
C GLU A 202 0.31 -8.43 -19.43
N ASN A 203 -0.96 -8.77 -19.63
CA ASN A 203 -2.09 -7.85 -19.48
C ASN A 203 -2.84 -8.00 -18.15
N TYR A 204 -2.27 -8.71 -17.17
CA TYR A 204 -2.88 -8.79 -15.85
C TYR A 204 -3.08 -7.39 -15.26
N LYS A 205 -4.26 -7.16 -14.69
CA LYS A 205 -4.61 -5.93 -13.99
C LYS A 205 -4.98 -6.27 -12.55
N GLY A 206 -4.23 -5.70 -11.61
CA GLY A 206 -4.47 -5.81 -10.18
C GLY A 206 -5.67 -4.99 -9.70
N TYR A 207 -5.71 -4.72 -8.40
CA TYR A 207 -6.84 -4.06 -7.77
C TYR A 207 -7.08 -2.64 -8.32
N TRP A 208 -6.07 -1.78 -8.34
CA TRP A 208 -6.25 -0.40 -8.82
C TRP A 208 -6.23 -0.33 -10.34
N GLU A 209 -5.43 -1.17 -10.99
CA GLU A 209 -5.27 -1.22 -12.44
C GLU A 209 -6.58 -1.68 -13.12
N SER A 210 -7.31 -2.60 -12.50
CA SER A 210 -8.66 -3.01 -12.96
C SER A 210 -9.72 -1.92 -12.76
N ARG A 211 -9.43 -0.88 -11.96
CA ARG A 211 -10.28 0.28 -11.68
C ARG A 211 -9.88 1.52 -12.47
N GLY A 212 -9.03 1.37 -13.48
CA GLY A 212 -8.67 2.43 -14.42
C GLY A 212 -7.36 3.15 -14.12
N TYR A 213 -6.61 2.73 -13.11
CA TYR A 213 -5.24 3.23 -12.91
C TYR A 213 -4.31 2.65 -14.00
N PRO A 214 -3.26 3.40 -14.40
CA PRO A 214 -2.24 2.89 -15.32
C PRO A 214 -1.60 1.59 -14.83
N ASN A 215 -1.26 0.68 -15.75
CA ASN A 215 -0.72 -0.63 -15.37
C ASN A 215 0.80 -0.58 -15.12
N ASP A 216 1.50 0.19 -15.96
CA ASP A 216 2.94 0.47 -15.89
C ASP A 216 3.30 1.23 -14.62
N ALA A 217 2.46 2.20 -14.24
CA ALA A 217 2.50 2.97 -13.00
C ALA A 217 3.82 3.70 -12.76
N ASP A 218 4.53 4.07 -13.83
CA ASP A 218 5.82 4.76 -13.76
C ASP A 218 5.68 6.15 -13.12
N ILE A 219 6.60 6.47 -12.22
CA ILE A 219 6.76 7.84 -11.73
C ILE A 219 7.47 8.68 -12.81
N PRO A 220 7.03 9.94 -13.05
CA PRO A 220 7.66 10.84 -14.02
C PRO A 220 9.10 11.21 -13.71
#